data_AF-C3MMH0-F1
#
_entry.id   AF-C3MMH0-F1
#
_cell.length_a   1.000
_cell.length_b   1.000
_cell.length_c   1.000
_cell.angle_alpha   90.00
_cell.angle_beta   90.00
_cell.angle_gamma   90.00
#
_symmetry.space_group_name_H-M   'P 1'
#
loop_
_entity.id
_entity.type
_entity.pdbx_description
1 polymer ?
#
loop_
_entity_poly.entity_id
_entity_poly.type
_entity_poly.pdbx_seq_one_letter_code
_entity_poly.pdbx_strand_id
1 'polypeptide(L)' 'MWFVYGKPTNNPFGREKETESLIRLYKLGQLVGLIGTRRIGKTSLLFASLEQSSIPFFLISSSLSFVSKLLLTS' A
#
# COMPACT_ATOMS: atom_id res chain seq x y z
N MET A 1 -4.81 -23.75 -4.97
CA MET A 1 -4.28 -22.46 -4.49
C MET A 1 -5.28 -21.89 -3.48
N TRP A 2 -4.92 -21.82 -2.20
CA TRP A 2 -5.83 -21.35 -1.16
C TRP A 2 -5.62 -19.84 -0.97
N PHE A 3 -6.59 -19.03 -1.42
CA PHE A 3 -6.60 -17.60 -1.14
C PHE A 3 -6.79 -17.40 0.36
N VAL A 4 -5.74 -16.97 1.07
CA VAL A 4 -5.86 -16.62 2.48
C VAL A 4 -6.68 -15.35 2.57
N TYR A 5 -7.98 -15.50 2.78
CA TYR A 5 -8.85 -14.42 3.22
C TYR A 5 -8.52 -14.14 4.69
N GLY A 6 -7.72 -13.09 4.94
CA GLY A 6 -7.22 -12.80 6.27
C GLY A 6 -6.63 -11.40 6.40
N LYS A 7 -5.86 -11.19 7.48
CA LYS A 7 -5.11 -9.96 7.76
C LYS A 7 -4.27 -9.53 6.54
N PRO A 8 -3.96 -8.23 6.39
CA PRO A 8 -3.08 -7.77 5.33
C PRO A 8 -1.78 -8.60 5.30
N THR A 9 -1.44 -9.15 4.14
CA THR A 9 -0.20 -9.90 3.95
C THR A 9 0.89 -8.97 3.42
N ASN A 10 2.14 -9.23 3.83
CA ASN A 10 3.31 -8.47 3.41
C ASN A 10 3.79 -8.91 2.02
N ASN A 11 3.26 -10.01 1.48
CA ASN A 11 3.59 -10.51 0.15
C ASN A 11 2.31 -10.80 -0.65
N PRO A 12 1.70 -9.79 -1.29
CA PRO A 12 0.52 -9.97 -2.12
C PRO A 12 0.87 -10.68 -3.44
N PHE A 13 0.27 -11.85 -3.67
CA PHE A 13 0.53 -12.67 -4.86
C PHE A 13 0.18 -11.95 -6.17
N GLY A 14 1.10 -11.93 -7.14
CA GLY A 14 0.87 -11.42 -8.50
C GLY A 14 0.69 -9.90 -8.57
N ARG A 15 1.21 -9.17 -7.58
CA ARG A 15 1.08 -7.71 -7.43
C ARG A 15 2.45 -7.01 -7.41
N GLU A 16 3.47 -7.66 -7.95
CA GLU A 16 4.86 -7.20 -7.87
C GLU A 16 5.03 -5.87 -8.61
N LYS A 17 4.40 -5.74 -9.79
CA LYS A 17 4.47 -4.51 -10.61
C LYS A 17 3.76 -3.32 -9.95
N GLU A 18 2.60 -3.54 -9.34
CA GLU A 18 1.89 -2.48 -8.62
C GLU A 18 2.65 -2.03 -7.38
N THR A 19 3.28 -2.98 -6.67
CA THR A 19 4.11 -2.70 -5.49
C THR A 19 5.32 -1.86 -5.88
N GLU A 20 6.04 -2.24 -6.94
CA GLU A 20 7.19 -1.49 -7.45
C GLU A 20 6.79 -0.07 -7.92
N SER A 21 5.66 0.04 -8.61
CA SER A 21 5.13 1.34 -9.06
C SER A 21 4.81 2.25 -7.88
N LEU A 22 4.18 1.72 -6.83
CA LEU A 22 3.87 2.49 -5.62
C LEU A 22 5.14 2.96 -4.90
N ILE A 23 6.11 2.07 -4.72
CA ILE A 23 7.40 2.42 -4.09
C ILE A 23 8.07 3.56 -4.85
N ARG A 24 8.07 3.51 -6.19
CA ARG A 24 8.64 4.57 -7.03
C ARG A 24 7.93 5.91 -6.80
N LEU A 25 6.60 5.91 -6.77
CA LEU A 25 5.81 7.12 -6.55
C LEU A 25 6.03 7.70 -5.14
N TYR A 26 6.12 6.86 -4.11
CA TYR A 26 6.44 7.28 -2.75
C TYR A 26 7.81 7.93 -2.65
N LYS A 27 8.83 7.34 -3.29
CA LYS A 27 10.19 7.90 -3.34
C LYS A 27 10.26 9.26 -4.06
N LEU A 28 9.34 9.50 -5.01
CA LEU A 28 9.20 10.79 -5.68
C LEU A 28 8.37 11.81 -4.87
N GLY A 29 7.90 11.46 -3.67
CA GLY A 29 7.06 12.32 -2.84
C GLY A 29 5.67 12.57 -3.42
N GLN A 30 5.22 11.74 -4.36
CA GLN A 30 3.93 11.92 -5.01
C GLN A 30 2.78 11.42 -4.13
N LEU A 31 1.68 12.17 -4.13
CA LEU A 31 0.44 11.73 -3.50
C LEU A 31 -0.19 10.61 -4.37
N VAL A 32 -0.38 9.44 -3.79
CA VAL A 32 -0.98 8.30 -4.48
C VAL A 32 -2.26 7.86 -3.79
N GLY A 33 -3.31 7.63 -4.57
CA GLY A 33 -4.57 7.03 -4.12
C GLY A 33 -4.79 5.65 -4.72
N LEU A 34 -5.19 4.68 -3.90
CA LEU A 34 -5.55 3.33 -4.37
C LEU A 34 -7.07 3.20 -4.51
N ILE A 35 -7.52 3.05 -5.74
CA ILE A 35 -8.95 2.88 -6.07
C ILE A 35 -9.18 1.46 -6.56
N GLY A 36 -10.31 0.87 -6.16
CA GLY A 36 -10.71 -0.46 -6.61
C GLY A 36 -11.84 -1.03 -5.76
N THR A 37 -12.36 -2.18 -6.16
CA THR A 37 -13.47 -2.87 -5.47
C THR A 37 -13.09 -3.32 -4.05
N ARG A 38 -14.09 -3.52 -3.19
CA ARG A 38 -13.87 -4.01 -1.81
C ARG A 38 -13.24 -5.41 -1.87
N ARG A 39 -12.33 -5.72 -0.93
CA ARG A 39 -11.64 -7.02 -0.78
C ARG A 39 -10.66 -7.41 -1.91
N ILE A 40 -10.26 -6.48 -2.78
CA ILE A 40 -9.24 -6.74 -3.82
C ILE A 40 -7.78 -6.74 -3.29
N GLY A 41 -7.58 -6.56 -1.97
CA GLY A 41 -6.23 -6.57 -1.37
C GLY A 41 -5.49 -5.23 -1.37
N LYS A 42 -6.19 -4.09 -1.55
CA LYS A 42 -5.58 -2.75 -1.55
C LYS A 42 -4.74 -2.47 -0.29
N THR A 43 -5.24 -2.85 0.87
CA THR A 43 -4.54 -2.66 2.15
C THR A 43 -3.27 -3.51 2.22
N SER A 44 -3.31 -4.75 1.72
CA SER A 44 -2.14 -5.63 1.66
C SER A 44 -1.09 -5.08 0.70
N LEU A 45 -1.51 -4.59 -0.46
CA LEU A 45 -0.64 -3.92 -1.44
C LEU A 45 0.06 -2.70 -0.83
N LEU A 46 -0.72 -1.84 -0.17
CA LEU A 46 -0.20 -0.64 0.48
C LEU A 46 0.78 -0.99 1.61
N PHE A 47 0.45 -1.99 2.42
CA PHE A 47 1.31 -2.43 3.51
C PHE A 47 2.63 -3.04 3.00
N ALA A 48 2.57 -3.93 2.02
CA ALA A 48 3.75 -4.51 1.38
C ALA A 48 4.66 -3.44 0.74
N SER A 49 4.06 -2.48 0.04
CA SER A 49 4.80 -1.38 -0.59
C SER A 49 5.50 -0.49 0.43
N LEU A 50 4.82 -0.18 1.54
CA LEU A 50 5.38 0.66 2.60
C LEU A 50 6.50 -0.06 3.37
N GLU A 51 6.33 -1.33 3.73
CA GLU A 51 7.39 -2.12 4.37
C GLU A 51 8.64 -2.22 3.48
N GLN A 52 8.46 -2.49 2.18
CA GLN A 52 9.57 -2.62 1.24
C GLN A 52 10.24 -1.27 0.91
N SER A 53 9.54 -0.14 1.07
CA SER A 53 10.09 1.18 0.79
C SER A 53 11.14 1.65 1.81
N SER A 54 11.12 1.10 3.03
CA SER A 54 11.92 1.57 4.18
C SER A 54 11.74 3.06 4.51
N ILE A 55 10.64 3.68 4.08
CA ILE A 55 10.31 5.08 4.37
C ILE A 55 9.45 5.11 5.64
N PRO A 56 9.69 6.02 6.60
CA PRO A 56 8.79 6.17 7.74
C PRO A 56 7.40 6.60 7.28
N PHE A 57 6.36 5.94 7.79
CA PHE A 57 4.98 6.18 7.40
C PHE A 57 4.03 6.17 8.60
N PHE A 58 2.92 6.90 8.47
CA PHE A 58 1.78 6.80 9.37
C PHE A 58 0.59 6.20 8.63
N LEU A 59 -0.02 5.17 9.23
CA LEU A 59 -1.25 4.57 8.72
C LEU A 59 -2.45 5.19 9.44
N ILE A 60 -3.27 5.93 8.69
CA ILE A 60 -4.55 6.44 9.16
C ILE A 60 -5.64 5.60 8.51
N SER A 61 -6.40 4.88 9.34
CA SER A 61 -7.56 4.10 8.88
C SER A 61 -8.81 4.96 8.94
N SER A 62 -9.41 5.24 7.78
CA SER A 62 -10.79 5.67 7.69
C SER A 62 -11.60 4.53 7.07
N SER A 63 -12.86 4.38 7.46
CA SER A 63 -13.72 3.25 7.04
C SER A 63 -13.93 3.15 5.52
N LEU A 64 -13.56 4.18 4.74
CA LEU A 64 -13.86 4.28 3.30
C LEU A 64 -12.65 4.54 2.39
N SER A 65 -11.51 5.02 2.89
CA SER A 65 -10.34 5.36 2.05
C SER A 65 -9.03 5.31 2.83
N PHE A 66 -8.01 4.65 2.29
CA PHE A 66 -6.64 4.69 2.81
C PHE A 66 -5.88 5.79 2.06
N VAL A 67 -5.52 6.84 2.79
CA VAL A 67 -4.64 7.91 2.31
C VAL A 67 -3.32 7.75 3.06
N SER A 68 -2.27 7.32 2.37
CA SER A 68 -0.92 7.38 2.92
C SER A 68 -0.41 8.81 2.79
N LYS A 69 -0.53 9.60 3.85
CA LYS A 69 0.12 10.91 3.91
C LYS A 69 1.60 10.68 4.26
N LEU A 70 2.45 10.74 3.24
CA LEU A 70 3.90 10.78 3.43
C LEU A 70 4.25 12.17 3.98
N LEU A 71 4.39 12.28 5.30
CA LEU A 71 4.89 13.49 5.96
C LEU A 71 6.40 13.36 6.10
N LEU A 72 7.11 13.77 5.05
CA LEU A 72 8.53 14.08 5.09
C LEU A 72 8.72 15.40 4.34
N THR A 73 8.40 16.50 5.01
CA THR A 73 9.02 17.79 4.70
C THR A 73 10.12 17.99 5.73
N SER A 74 11.36 18.05 5.22
CA SER A 74 12.54 18.58 5.91
C SER A 74 12.29 20.00 6.43
#